data_AF-A0A0L8AHL6-F1
#
_entry.id   AF-A0A0L8AHL6-F1
#
_cell.length_a   1.000
_cell.length_b   1.000
_cell.length_c   1.000
_cell.angle_alpha   90.00
_cell.angle_beta   90.00
_cell.angle_gamma   90.00
#
_symmetry.space_group_name_H-M   'P 1'
#
loop_
_entity.id
_entity.type
_entity.pdbx_description
1 polymer ?
#
loop_
_entity_poly.entity_id
_entity_poly.type
_entity_poly.pdbx_seq_one_letter_code
_entity_poly.pdbx_strand_id
1 'polypeptide(L)'
;MLAVCCLFFTCGSKEELPEGLLSESEMIDIMVDIRVAEGKVTHLLLPADSAKKVFKILEKRIFEEHNVDTVAYKKSYQYYLLHPEKASVIFSTTLDSLSVMKERDTNLR
;
A
#
# COMPACT_ATOMS: atom_id res chain seq x y z
N MET A 1 -34.10 28.29 27.62
CA MET A 1 -33.58 28.36 26.25
C MET A 1 -32.11 27.97 26.29
N LEU A 2 -31.72 26.91 25.57
CA LEU A 2 -30.59 26.91 24.63
C LEU A 2 -30.47 25.47 24.09
N ALA A 3 -31.18 25.21 22.99
CA ALA A 3 -30.93 24.06 22.16
C ALA A 3 -29.64 24.35 21.37
N VAL A 4 -28.57 23.65 21.70
CA VAL A 4 -27.33 23.67 20.92
C VAL A 4 -27.54 22.70 19.77
N CYS A 5 -28.06 23.20 18.66
CA CYS A 5 -28.03 22.52 17.37
C CYS A 5 -26.61 22.60 16.81
N CYS A 6 -25.80 21.55 17.05
CA CYS A 6 -24.58 21.32 16.28
C CYS A 6 -24.97 20.91 14.86
N LEU A 7 -25.17 21.90 13.99
CA LEU A 7 -25.21 21.70 12.55
C LEU A 7 -23.79 21.38 12.08
N PHE A 8 -23.44 20.08 12.04
CA PHE A 8 -22.35 19.62 11.19
C PHE A 8 -22.81 19.74 9.73
N PHE A 9 -22.73 20.95 9.18
CA PHE A 9 -22.62 21.12 7.74
C PHE A 9 -21.30 20.49 7.32
N THR A 10 -21.35 19.19 7.00
CA THR A 10 -20.33 18.58 6.17
C THR A 10 -20.43 19.25 4.81
N CYS A 11 -19.56 20.24 4.61
CA CYS A 11 -19.35 20.87 3.33
C CYS A 11 -18.71 19.79 2.45
N GLY A 12 -19.53 19.13 1.63
CA GLY A 12 -19.07 18.19 0.62
C GLY A 12 -18.32 18.94 -0.47
N SER A 13 -17.08 19.34 -0.19
CA SER A 13 -16.12 19.66 -1.25
C SER A 13 -15.94 18.40 -2.06
N LYS A 14 -16.23 18.46 -3.36
CA LYS A 14 -15.82 17.41 -4.31
C LYS A 14 -14.31 17.33 -4.20
N GLU A 15 -13.83 16.26 -3.60
CA GLU A 15 -12.40 16.05 -3.47
C GLU A 15 -11.80 15.85 -4.85
N GLU A 16 -10.79 16.65 -5.19
CA GLU A 16 -10.05 16.48 -6.43
C GLU A 16 -9.11 15.28 -6.27
N LEU A 17 -9.44 14.18 -6.94
CA LEU A 17 -8.60 12.99 -6.95
C LEU A 17 -7.31 13.29 -7.74
N PRO A 18 -6.14 12.85 -7.24
CA PRO A 18 -4.90 12.95 -7.99
C PRO A 18 -5.02 12.26 -9.35
N GLU A 19 -4.49 12.89 -10.39
CA GLU A 19 -4.39 12.25 -11.70
C GLU A 19 -3.51 11.00 -11.61
N GLY A 20 -4.00 9.89 -12.15
CA GLY A 20 -3.34 8.59 -12.06
C GLY A 20 -3.38 7.94 -10.67
N LEU A 21 -4.36 8.30 -9.84
CA LEU A 21 -4.64 7.61 -8.58
C LEU A 21 -4.93 6.12 -8.84
N LEU A 22 -4.10 5.25 -8.26
CA LEU A 22 -4.32 3.81 -8.25
C LEU A 22 -5.59 3.50 -7.44
N SER A 23 -6.33 2.48 -7.85
CA SER A 23 -7.42 1.94 -7.04
C SER A 23 -6.89 1.28 -5.75
N GLU A 24 -7.79 1.08 -4.77
CA GLU A 24 -7.42 0.42 -3.51
C GLU A 24 -6.92 -1.00 -3.77
N SER A 25 -7.53 -1.73 -4.70
CA SER A 25 -7.09 -3.08 -5.10
C SER A 25 -5.70 -3.08 -5.74
N GLU A 26 -5.43 -2.16 -6.69
CA GLU A 26 -4.10 -2.06 -7.30
C GLU A 26 -3.03 -1.72 -6.25
N MET A 27 -3.36 -0.82 -5.32
CA MET A 27 -2.46 -0.47 -4.23
C MET A 27 -2.19 -1.66 -3.30
N ILE A 28 -3.23 -2.43 -2.94
CA ILE A 28 -3.10 -3.65 -2.11
C ILE A 28 -2.18 -4.66 -2.82
N ASP A 29 -2.44 -4.96 -4.09
CA ASP A 29 -1.68 -5.96 -4.84
C ASP A 29 -0.19 -5.58 -4.93
N ILE A 30 0.10 -4.33 -5.30
CA ILE A 30 1.47 -3.80 -5.34
C ILE A 30 2.11 -3.86 -3.94
N MET A 31 1.39 -3.47 -2.90
CA MET A 31 1.93 -3.45 -1.54
C MET A 31 2.24 -4.85 -1.01
N VAL A 32 1.42 -5.85 -1.33
CA VAL A 32 1.69 -7.26 -1.02
C VAL A 32 3.01 -7.69 -1.66
N ASP A 33 3.19 -7.43 -2.95
CA ASP A 33 4.41 -7.81 -3.67
C ASP A 33 5.66 -7.11 -3.13
N ILE A 34 5.55 -5.82 -2.75
CA ILE A 34 6.66 -5.12 -2.13
C ILE A 34 7.01 -5.75 -0.76
N ARG A 35 6.02 -6.09 0.08
CA ARG A 35 6.29 -6.75 1.38
C ARG A 35 6.94 -8.13 1.20
N VAL A 36 6.51 -8.88 0.19
CA VAL A 36 7.12 -10.16 -0.17
C VAL A 36 8.57 -9.96 -0.63
N ALA A 37 8.84 -8.95 -1.46
CA ALA A 37 10.20 -8.61 -1.89
C ALA A 37 11.10 -8.19 -0.73
N GLU A 38 10.60 -7.39 0.22
CA GLU A 38 11.32 -7.04 1.46
C GLU A 38 11.67 -8.28 2.28
N GLY A 39 10.71 -9.20 2.46
CA GLY A 39 10.95 -10.48 3.15
C GLY A 39 12.04 -11.30 2.45
N LYS A 40 11.96 -11.45 1.13
CA LYS A 40 12.97 -12.15 0.31
C LYS A 40 14.36 -11.54 0.50
N VAL A 41 14.49 -10.21 0.41
CA VAL A 41 15.77 -9.52 0.59
C VAL A 41 16.32 -9.70 2.00
N THR A 42 15.45 -9.65 3.00
CA THR A 42 15.82 -9.87 4.41
C THR A 42 16.41 -11.27 4.61
N HIS A 43 15.84 -12.30 3.96
CA HIS A 43 16.35 -13.67 4.02
C HIS A 43 17.73 -13.87 3.35
N LEU A 44 18.18 -12.93 2.51
CA LEU A 44 19.51 -13.00 1.89
C LEU A 44 20.65 -12.59 2.83
N LEU A 45 20.35 -12.00 4.01
CA LEU A 45 21.33 -11.60 5.03
C LEU A 45 22.47 -10.72 4.48
N LEU A 46 22.15 -9.83 3.53
CA LEU A 46 23.12 -8.94 2.87
C LEU A 46 23.47 -7.71 3.74
N PRO A 47 24.67 -7.11 3.56
CA PRO A 47 24.95 -5.78 4.08
C PRO A 47 23.92 -4.75 3.61
N ALA A 48 23.63 -3.74 4.42
CA ALA A 48 22.53 -2.78 4.19
C ALA A 48 22.54 -2.14 2.79
N ASP A 49 23.72 -1.70 2.31
CA ASP A 49 23.85 -1.09 0.98
C ASP A 49 23.56 -2.07 -0.16
N SER A 50 23.97 -3.34 0.01
CA SER A 50 23.71 -4.41 -0.94
C SER A 50 22.24 -4.80 -0.93
N ALA A 51 21.64 -4.98 0.25
CA ALA A 51 20.22 -5.25 0.42
C ALA A 51 19.36 -4.16 -0.25
N LYS A 52 19.70 -2.88 -0.05
CA LYS A 52 19.03 -1.74 -0.67
C LYS A 52 19.11 -1.77 -2.20
N LYS A 53 20.26 -2.15 -2.78
CA LYS A 53 20.40 -2.28 -4.23
C LYS A 53 19.54 -3.41 -4.79
N VAL A 54 19.54 -4.57 -4.13
CA VAL A 54 18.71 -5.71 -4.54
C VAL A 54 17.24 -5.36 -4.45
N PHE A 55 16.80 -4.75 -3.34
CA PHE A 55 15.42 -4.32 -3.17
C PHE A 55 14.96 -3.35 -4.27
N LYS A 56 15.78 -2.34 -4.62
CA LYS A 56 15.45 -1.41 -5.72
C LYS A 56 15.25 -2.10 -7.07
N ILE A 57 16.00 -3.18 -7.33
CA ILE A 57 15.82 -3.96 -8.57
C ILE A 57 14.48 -4.69 -8.54
N LEU A 58 14.11 -5.29 -7.40
CA LEU A 58 12.83 -5.97 -7.23
C LEU A 58 11.66 -4.99 -7.28
N GLU A 59 11.75 -3.86 -6.58
CA GLU A 59 10.74 -2.80 -6.58
C GLU A 59 10.46 -2.28 -8.00
N LYS A 60 11.51 -2.04 -8.81
CA LYS A 60 11.34 -1.65 -10.21
C LYS A 60 10.57 -2.70 -11.01
N ARG A 61 10.88 -3.98 -10.82
CA ARG A 61 10.19 -5.09 -11.50
C ARG A 61 8.73 -5.20 -11.10
N ILE A 62 8.42 -5.02 -9.82
CA ILE A 62 7.03 -5.02 -9.32
C ILE A 62 6.23 -3.93 -10.03
N PHE A 63 6.77 -2.71 -10.11
CA PHE A 63 6.08 -1.62 -10.82
C PHE A 63 5.88 -1.92 -12.32
N GLU A 64 6.86 -2.56 -12.97
CA GLU A 64 6.73 -3.02 -14.36
C GLU A 64 5.63 -4.10 -14.51
N GLU A 65 5.60 -5.10 -13.62
CA GLU A 65 4.61 -6.19 -13.62
C GLU A 65 3.17 -5.69 -13.43
N HIS A 66 3.00 -4.64 -12.60
CA HIS A 66 1.71 -3.99 -12.37
C HIS A 66 1.38 -2.91 -13.40
N ASN A 67 2.25 -2.63 -14.38
CA ASN A 67 2.10 -1.54 -15.35
C ASN A 67 1.89 -0.16 -14.71
N VAL A 68 2.54 0.08 -13.57
CA VAL A 68 2.41 1.31 -12.78
C VAL A 68 3.71 2.11 -12.81
N ASP A 69 3.62 3.41 -13.06
CA ASP A 69 4.77 4.30 -12.88
C ASP A 69 4.98 4.64 -11.40
N THR A 70 6.24 4.81 -11.01
CA THR A 70 6.62 5.15 -9.64
C THR A 70 5.99 6.47 -9.16
N VAL A 71 5.72 7.44 -10.05
CA VAL A 71 5.05 8.69 -9.67
C VAL A 71 3.60 8.44 -9.30
N ALA A 72 2.88 7.63 -10.08
CA ALA A 72 1.49 7.26 -9.80
C ALA A 72 1.36 6.52 -8.46
N TYR A 73 2.25 5.54 -8.21
CA TYR A 73 2.30 4.85 -6.92
C TYR A 73 2.55 5.81 -5.75
N LYS A 74 3.56 6.69 -5.85
CA LYS A 74 3.88 7.65 -4.78
C LYS A 74 2.75 8.63 -4.49
N LYS A 75 2.13 9.18 -5.53
CA LYS A 75 0.96 10.08 -5.38
C LYS A 75 -0.21 9.37 -4.72
N SER A 76 -0.48 8.13 -5.14
CA SER A 76 -1.56 7.32 -4.59
C SER A 76 -1.29 6.96 -3.13
N TYR A 77 -0.06 6.57 -2.81
CA TYR A 77 0.35 6.29 -1.44
C TYR A 77 0.18 7.52 -0.54
N GLN A 78 0.61 8.70 -0.99
CA GLN A 78 0.40 9.96 -0.27
C GLN A 78 -1.08 10.30 -0.10
N TYR A 79 -1.90 10.11 -1.15
CA TYR A 79 -3.34 10.30 -1.07
C TYR A 79 -3.94 9.41 0.01
N TYR A 80 -3.66 8.10 -0.01
CA TYR A 80 -4.21 7.19 0.98
C TYR A 80 -3.76 7.50 2.40
N LEU A 81 -2.51 7.94 2.62
CA LEU A 81 -2.07 8.36 3.95
C LEU A 81 -2.88 9.55 4.53
N LEU A 82 -3.48 10.37 3.68
CA LEU A 82 -4.36 11.47 4.08
C LEU A 82 -5.84 11.03 4.24
N HIS A 83 -6.15 9.77 3.93
CA HIS A 83 -7.48 9.15 4.01
C HIS A 83 -7.46 7.94 4.95
N PRO A 84 -7.50 8.15 6.27
CA PRO A 84 -7.27 7.09 7.25
C PRO A 84 -8.18 5.87 7.10
N GLU A 85 -9.43 6.06 6.69
CA GLU A 85 -10.38 4.97 6.44
C GLU A 85 -9.93 4.08 5.28
N LYS A 86 -9.50 4.67 4.16
CA LYS A 86 -8.98 3.94 2.99
C LYS A 86 -7.63 3.31 3.29
N ALA A 87 -6.74 4.04 3.95
CA ALA A 87 -5.44 3.55 4.39
C ALA A 87 -5.59 2.30 5.27
N SER A 88 -6.52 2.34 6.22
CA SER A 88 -6.81 1.22 7.12
C SER A 88 -7.22 -0.02 6.33
N VAL A 89 -8.12 0.11 5.37
CA VAL A 89 -8.55 -0.99 4.49
C VAL A 89 -7.36 -1.56 3.71
N ILE A 90 -6.57 -0.70 3.06
CA ILE A 90 -5.41 -1.12 2.26
C ILE A 90 -4.38 -1.86 3.13
N PHE A 91 -3.99 -1.29 4.27
CA PHE A 91 -2.97 -1.89 5.14
C PHE A 91 -3.45 -3.19 5.79
N SER A 92 -4.69 -3.23 6.31
CA SER A 92 -5.24 -4.44 6.91
C SER A 92 -5.37 -5.56 5.88
N THR A 93 -5.91 -5.28 4.69
CA THR A 93 -6.05 -6.27 3.62
C THR A 93 -4.69 -6.78 3.13
N THR A 94 -3.68 -5.91 3.07
CA THR A 94 -2.30 -6.32 2.77
C THR A 94 -1.77 -7.31 3.81
N LEU A 95 -1.97 -7.02 5.10
CA LEU A 95 -1.53 -7.90 6.20
C LEU A 95 -2.26 -9.24 6.20
N ASP A 96 -3.57 -9.23 5.95
CA ASP A 96 -4.38 -10.44 5.87
C ASP A 96 -3.91 -11.33 4.71
N SER A 97 -3.65 -10.73 3.54
CA SER A 97 -3.13 -11.45 2.37
C SER A 97 -1.80 -12.14 2.66
N LEU A 98 -0.87 -11.44 3.33
CA LEU A 98 0.42 -12.01 3.74
C LEU A 98 0.27 -13.13 4.77
N SER A 99 -0.70 -13.00 5.68
CA SER A 99 -0.98 -14.02 6.70
C SER A 99 -1.50 -15.31 6.05
N VAL A 100 -2.44 -15.21 5.11
CA VAL A 100 -2.96 -16.34 4.34
C VAL A 100 -1.84 -17.03 3.54
N MET A 101 -0.95 -16.25 2.91
CA MET A 101 0.21 -16.81 2.19
C MET A 101 1.13 -17.60 3.14
N LYS A 102 1.42 -17.05 4.32
CA LYS A 102 2.28 -17.68 5.33
C LYS A 102 1.67 -18.98 5.87
N GLU A 103 0.38 -18.99 6.15
CA GLU A 103 -0.33 -20.20 6.59
C GLU A 103 -0.28 -21.29 5.51
N ARG A 104 -0.52 -20.92 4.24
CA ARG A 104 -0.40 -21.85 3.11
C ARG A 104 1.01 -22.43 3.01
N ASP A 105 2.04 -21.61 3.07
CA ASP A 105 3.44 -22.05 3.00
C ASP A 105 3.81 -22.97 4.19
N THR A 106 3.21 -22.75 5.37
CA THR A 106 3.42 -23.58 6.55
C THR A 106 2.75 -24.94 6.40
N ASN A 107 1.53 -25.00 5.86
CA ASN A 107 0.78 -26.24 5.66
C ASN A 107 1.33 -27.14 4.53
N LEU A 108 2.16 -26.57 3.64
CA LEU A 108 2.83 -27.31 2.55
C LEU A 108 4.18 -27.92 2.97
N ARG A 109 4.68 -27.64 4.17
CA ARG A 109 5.94 -28.17 4.72
C ARG A 109 5.68 -29.28 5.72
#